data_AF-A0A9P0EFV2-F1
#
_entry.id   AF-A0A9P0EFV2-F1
#
_cell.length_a   1.000
_cell.length_b   1.000
_cell.length_c   1.000
_cell.angle_alpha   90.00
_cell.angle_beta   90.00
_cell.angle_gamma   90.00
#
_symmetry.space_group_name_H-M   'P 1'
#
loop_
_entity.id
_entity.type
_entity.pdbx_description
1 polymer ?
#
loop_
_entity_poly.entity_id
_entity_poly.type
_entity_poly.pdbx_seq_one_letter_code
_entity_poly.pdbx_strand_id
1 'polypeptide(L)'
;MDSFGDNFDENEVDPAAEFLAREQSELAALDDELKQVVAPPVNGTDPDMSEITGSFEMINGLGQPDRFDLPQTNDVRNLSPTPMKQAPREEPEKIKKWREQQKLLLEEKDKNEEIKKEEWRAAAKKELEEWYKHHEELITKTKSANRNAEKQFVADTGAIEPGTEWERIAKLCDFNPKSSRTSKDVSRMRSIILQLKQTPLNTTKNT
;
A
#
# COMPACT_ATOMS: atom_id res chain seq x y z
N MET A 1 -15.43 -33.82 -44.76
CA MET A 1 -16.70 -34.12 -44.09
C MET A 1 -16.46 -35.36 -43.25
N ASP A 2 -17.06 -35.36 -42.05
CA ASP A 2 -17.13 -36.45 -41.05
C ASP A 2 -15.91 -36.57 -40.12
N SER A 3 -15.86 -35.98 -38.91
CA SER A 3 -16.77 -35.96 -37.74
C SER A 3 -16.51 -37.12 -36.76
N PHE A 4 -16.05 -36.72 -35.56
CA PHE A 4 -16.24 -37.33 -34.24
C PHE A 4 -15.70 -38.74 -33.92
N GLY A 5 -14.87 -38.77 -32.88
CA GLY A 5 -14.37 -39.92 -32.13
C GLY A 5 -13.12 -39.46 -31.36
N ASP A 6 -13.22 -38.58 -30.36
CA ASP A 6 -13.80 -38.84 -29.03
C ASP A 6 -13.35 -40.19 -28.46
N ASN A 7 -12.13 -40.20 -27.88
CA ASN A 7 -11.69 -41.08 -26.78
C ASN A 7 -10.17 -41.00 -26.53
N PHE A 8 -9.64 -39.80 -26.27
CA PHE A 8 -8.36 -39.65 -25.55
C PHE A 8 -8.44 -38.42 -24.65
N ASP A 9 -9.48 -38.41 -23.82
CA ASP A 9 -9.51 -37.60 -22.60
C ASP A 9 -9.86 -38.56 -21.46
N GLU A 10 -8.84 -39.18 -20.88
CA GLU A 10 -8.90 -39.78 -19.55
C GLU A 10 -7.46 -39.97 -19.01
N ASN A 11 -7.03 -38.97 -18.23
CA ASN A 11 -6.02 -39.08 -17.15
C ASN A 11 -4.54 -39.35 -17.51
N GLU A 12 -3.91 -38.51 -18.33
CA GLU A 12 -2.47 -38.22 -18.11
C GLU A 12 -2.33 -36.99 -17.21
N VAL A 13 -2.63 -37.18 -15.92
CA VAL A 13 -2.14 -36.27 -14.89
C VAL A 13 -0.63 -36.40 -14.90
N ASP A 14 0.06 -35.40 -15.45
CA ASP A 14 1.52 -35.30 -15.35
C ASP A 14 1.91 -35.50 -13.88
N PRO A 15 2.67 -36.54 -13.52
CA PRO A 15 3.08 -36.79 -12.15
C PRO A 15 3.80 -35.59 -11.51
N ALA A 16 4.43 -34.73 -12.33
CA ALA A 16 5.02 -33.48 -11.87
C ALA A 16 3.98 -32.39 -11.57
N ALA A 17 2.83 -32.38 -12.27
CA ALA A 17 1.74 -31.45 -12.01
C ALA A 17 1.01 -31.77 -10.70
N GLU A 18 0.80 -33.05 -10.39
CA GLU A 18 0.24 -33.46 -9.09
C GLU A 18 1.18 -33.10 -7.92
N PHE A 19 2.49 -33.28 -8.12
CA PHE A 19 3.50 -32.86 -7.15
C PHE A 19 3.51 -31.34 -6.94
N LEU A 20 3.53 -30.55 -8.02
CA LEU A 20 3.50 -29.08 -7.93
C LEU A 20 2.19 -28.56 -7.30
N ALA A 21 1.05 -29.16 -7.63
CA ALA A 21 -0.23 -28.78 -7.04
C ALA A 21 -0.28 -29.12 -5.54
N ARG A 22 0.27 -30.26 -5.14
CA ARG A 22 0.39 -30.66 -3.74
C ARG A 22 1.27 -29.68 -2.94
N GLU A 23 2.47 -29.37 -3.44
CA GLU A 23 3.39 -28.43 -2.78
C GLU A 23 2.78 -27.01 -2.70
N GLN A 24 2.07 -26.57 -3.74
CA GLN A 24 1.36 -25.29 -3.74
C GLN A 24 0.22 -25.24 -2.73
N SER A 25 -0.55 -26.33 -2.58
CA SER A 25 -1.63 -26.40 -1.60
C SER A 25 -1.10 -26.45 -0.16
N GLU A 26 0.04 -27.11 0.08
CA GLU A 26 0.69 -27.18 1.38
C GLU A 26 1.27 -25.82 1.80
N LEU A 27 1.81 -25.05 0.84
CA LEU A 27 2.23 -23.65 1.06
C LEU A 27 1.05 -22.68 1.29
N ALA A 28 -0.06 -22.86 0.58
CA ALA A 28 -1.24 -22.02 0.77
C ALA A 28 -1.89 -22.19 2.14
N ALA A 29 -1.85 -23.41 2.71
CA ALA A 29 -2.33 -23.68 4.05
C ALA A 29 -1.52 -22.93 5.14
N LEU A 30 -0.22 -22.74 4.92
CA LEU A 30 0.65 -21.98 5.84
C LEU A 30 0.43 -20.45 5.74
N ASP A 31 0.06 -19.92 4.58
CA ASP A 31 -0.26 -18.48 4.41
C ASP A 31 -1.57 -18.08 5.12
N ASP A 32 -2.56 -18.97 5.16
CA ASP A 32 -3.81 -18.76 5.91
C ASP A 32 -3.60 -18.87 7.43
N GLU A 33 -2.68 -19.74 7.89
CA GLU A 33 -2.31 -19.85 9.32
C GLU A 33 -1.54 -18.61 9.81
N LEU A 34 -0.70 -18.01 8.96
CA LEU A 34 0.04 -16.77 9.27
C LEU A 34 -0.86 -15.53 9.34
N LYS A 35 -2.01 -15.53 8.64
CA LYS A 35 -3.00 -14.44 8.68
C LYS A 35 -3.90 -14.47 9.92
N GLN A 36 -4.04 -15.61 10.60
CA GLN A 36 -4.95 -15.74 11.74
C GLN A 36 -4.40 -15.21 13.08
N VAL A 37 -3.15 -14.75 13.15
CA VAL A 37 -2.51 -14.24 14.39
C VAL A 37 -2.74 -12.74 14.64
N VAL A 38 -3.72 -12.10 13.97
CA VAL A 38 -4.06 -10.69 14.25
C VAL A 38 -5.02 -10.59 15.44
N ALA A 39 -4.43 -10.35 16.62
CA ALA A 39 -5.04 -10.04 17.91
C ALA A 39 -5.90 -8.73 17.90
N PRO A 40 -6.86 -8.56 18.86
CA PRO A 40 -7.81 -7.44 18.92
C PRO A 40 -7.16 -6.09 19.27
N PRO A 41 -7.85 -4.95 19.05
CA PRO A 41 -7.23 -3.62 19.16
C PRO A 41 -7.03 -3.22 20.62
N VAL A 42 -5.78 -3.01 21.02
CA VAL A 42 -5.40 -2.40 22.30
C VAL A 42 -4.84 -0.99 22.07
N ASN A 43 -5.41 -0.05 22.82
CA ASN A 43 -5.06 1.36 22.86
C ASN A 43 -3.59 1.61 23.21
N GLY A 44 -3.13 2.79 22.77
CA GLY A 44 -1.75 3.23 22.78
C GLY A 44 -0.99 3.05 24.09
N THR A 45 0.19 2.46 23.95
CA THR A 45 1.46 2.86 24.57
C THR A 45 2.56 2.16 23.74
N ASP A 46 3.61 2.89 23.38
CA ASP A 46 4.69 2.44 22.49
C ASP A 46 5.29 1.09 22.90
N PRO A 47 5.53 0.15 21.97
CA PRO A 47 6.41 -0.99 22.21
C PRO A 47 7.74 -0.84 21.48
N ASP A 48 8.77 -1.06 22.27
CA ASP A 48 10.17 -1.28 21.96
C ASP A 48 10.39 -2.28 20.80
N MET A 49 11.11 -1.86 19.76
CA MET A 49 11.46 -2.65 18.57
C MET A 49 12.75 -3.45 18.81
N SER A 50 12.79 -4.27 19.86
CA SER A 50 13.97 -5.07 20.23
C SER A 50 13.84 -6.57 19.98
N GLU A 51 12.68 -7.09 19.54
CA GLU A 51 12.47 -8.55 19.38
C GLU A 51 12.27 -9.08 17.94
N ILE A 52 12.32 -8.25 16.89
CA ILE A 52 12.22 -8.69 15.48
C ILE A 52 13.60 -8.77 14.81
N THR A 53 14.62 -9.22 15.53
CA THR A 53 15.96 -9.49 14.96
C THR A 53 16.46 -10.92 15.22
N GLY A 54 15.66 -11.76 15.88
CA GLY A 54 16.08 -13.11 16.29
C GLY A 54 16.03 -14.22 15.22
N SER A 55 15.59 -13.94 13.99
CA SER A 55 15.35 -15.01 12.98
C SER A 55 16.26 -14.95 11.74
N PHE A 56 17.27 -14.09 11.69
CA PHE A 56 18.20 -13.98 10.54
C PHE A 56 19.66 -14.33 10.87
N GLU A 57 19.99 -14.67 12.12
CA GLU A 57 21.37 -14.97 12.56
C GLU A 57 21.68 -16.48 12.72
N MET A 58 21.37 -17.32 11.72
CA MET A 58 21.76 -18.75 11.74
C MET A 58 22.57 -19.21 10.52
N ILE A 59 23.13 -18.29 9.72
CA ILE A 59 23.87 -18.64 8.47
C ILE A 59 25.33 -18.11 8.44
N ASN A 60 25.88 -17.56 9.53
CA ASN A 60 27.27 -17.05 9.51
C ASN A 60 28.22 -17.64 10.57
N GLY A 61 27.99 -18.89 10.99
CA GLY A 61 28.78 -19.59 12.03
C GLY A 61 29.83 -20.59 11.55
N LEU A 62 30.30 -20.57 10.29
CA LEU A 62 31.31 -21.51 9.78
C LEU A 62 32.74 -20.95 9.89
N GLY A 63 33.15 -20.64 11.12
CA GLY A 63 34.47 -20.04 11.36
C GLY A 63 35.01 -20.20 12.77
N GLN A 64 35.26 -21.43 13.23
CA GLN A 64 36.48 -21.78 13.99
C GLN A 64 36.60 -23.30 14.22
N PRO A 65 37.85 -23.82 14.36
CA PRO A 65 38.14 -25.25 14.23
C PRO A 65 38.02 -25.95 15.60
N ASP A 66 36.93 -26.69 15.81
CA ASP A 66 36.88 -27.61 16.93
C ASP A 66 37.57 -28.92 16.55
N ARG A 67 38.53 -29.30 17.38
CA ARG A 67 39.45 -30.41 17.16
C ARG A 67 38.73 -31.74 17.40
N PHE A 68 38.31 -32.39 16.32
CA PHE A 68 37.94 -33.80 16.37
C PHE A 68 39.22 -34.66 16.43
N ASP A 69 39.52 -35.14 17.63
CA ASP A 69 40.58 -36.11 17.90
C ASP A 69 40.09 -37.51 17.47
N LEU A 70 40.53 -37.98 16.31
CA LEU A 70 40.26 -39.34 15.82
C LEU A 70 41.36 -40.28 16.34
N PRO A 71 41.02 -41.41 16.98
CA PRO A 71 42.04 -42.39 17.37
C PRO A 71 42.64 -43.04 16.12
N GLN A 72 43.98 -42.99 16.02
CA GLN A 72 44.74 -43.78 15.05
C GLN A 72 44.53 -45.27 15.32
N THR A 73 43.93 -45.98 14.36
CA THR A 73 44.07 -47.43 14.26
C THR A 73 44.30 -47.83 12.81
N ASN A 74 45.57 -48.20 12.56
CA ASN A 74 46.10 -49.24 11.67
C ASN A 74 45.46 -49.49 10.28
N ASP A 75 46.36 -49.43 9.30
CA ASP A 75 46.30 -49.89 7.92
C ASP A 75 45.38 -51.09 7.61
N VAL A 76 44.42 -50.88 6.70
CA VAL A 76 44.16 -51.81 5.59
C VAL A 76 43.87 -50.98 4.34
N ARG A 77 44.77 -51.08 3.36
CA ARG A 77 44.65 -50.52 2.00
C ARG A 77 43.35 -51.01 1.34
N ASN A 78 42.35 -50.15 1.22
CA ASN A 78 41.22 -50.38 0.33
C ASN A 78 41.53 -49.67 -1.01
N LEU A 79 42.21 -50.39 -1.91
CA LEU A 79 42.47 -49.94 -3.28
C LEU A 79 41.17 -49.97 -4.08
N SER A 80 40.35 -48.92 -3.97
CA SER A 80 39.28 -48.67 -4.93
C SER A 80 39.91 -48.18 -6.23
N PRO A 81 39.57 -48.74 -7.42
CA PRO A 81 40.17 -48.32 -8.66
C PRO A 81 39.80 -46.85 -8.94
N THR A 82 40.81 -46.00 -9.05
CA THR A 82 40.69 -44.61 -9.47
C THR A 82 39.95 -44.56 -10.82
N PRO A 83 38.85 -43.79 -10.97
CA PRO A 83 38.21 -43.62 -12.26
C PRO A 83 39.24 -43.06 -13.25
N MET A 84 39.51 -43.81 -14.32
CA MET A 84 40.37 -43.35 -15.40
C MET A 84 39.79 -42.03 -15.94
N LYS A 85 40.59 -40.97 -15.99
CA LYS A 85 40.22 -39.73 -16.67
C LYS A 85 39.90 -40.09 -18.13
N GLN A 86 38.61 -40.09 -18.46
CA GLN A 86 38.18 -40.27 -19.85
C GLN A 86 38.74 -39.09 -20.65
N ALA A 87 39.42 -39.38 -21.75
CA ALA A 87 39.84 -38.35 -22.71
C ALA A 87 38.61 -37.48 -23.07
N PRO A 88 38.77 -36.16 -23.25
CA PRO A 88 37.65 -35.26 -23.50
C PRO A 88 36.97 -35.68 -24.80
N ARG A 89 35.82 -36.37 -24.68
CA ARG A 89 34.96 -36.67 -25.83
C ARG A 89 34.43 -35.32 -26.30
N GLU A 90 34.71 -34.96 -27.56
CA GLU A 90 34.14 -33.75 -28.15
C GLU A 90 32.62 -33.78 -27.95
N GLU A 91 32.09 -32.74 -27.29
CA GLU A 91 30.67 -32.70 -26.94
C GLU A 91 29.82 -32.85 -28.21
N PRO A 92 28.86 -33.79 -28.24
CA PRO A 92 27.95 -33.97 -29.37
C PRO A 92 27.27 -32.65 -29.73
N GLU A 93 27.24 -32.28 -31.02
CA GLU A 93 26.69 -30.99 -31.48
C GLU A 93 25.24 -30.73 -31.01
N LYS A 94 24.46 -31.78 -30.77
CA LYS A 94 23.10 -31.68 -30.20
C LYS A 94 23.12 -31.09 -28.78
N ILE A 95 24.09 -31.46 -27.95
CA ILE A 95 24.25 -30.96 -26.58
C ILE A 95 24.74 -29.51 -26.61
N LYS A 96 25.62 -29.15 -27.56
CA LYS A 96 26.03 -27.75 -27.76
C LYS A 96 24.83 -26.87 -28.11
N LYS A 97 24.03 -27.28 -29.10
CA LYS A 97 22.79 -26.57 -29.50
C LYS A 97 21.79 -26.47 -28.34
N TRP A 98 21.62 -27.54 -27.55
CA TRP A 98 20.75 -27.52 -26.37
C TRP A 98 21.24 -26.56 -25.29
N ARG A 99 22.54 -26.52 -25.00
CA ARG A 99 23.11 -25.56 -24.04
C ARG A 99 22.97 -24.13 -24.50
N GLU A 100 23.18 -23.86 -25.79
CA GLU A 100 22.98 -22.53 -26.37
C GLU A 100 21.51 -22.09 -26.27
N GLN A 101 20.57 -22.98 -26.58
CA GLN A 101 19.13 -22.70 -26.45
C GLN A 101 18.71 -22.48 -24.99
N GLN A 102 19.18 -23.31 -24.06
CA GLN A 102 18.89 -23.13 -22.63
C GLN A 102 19.50 -21.84 -22.08
N LYS A 103 20.73 -21.52 -22.49
CA LYS A 103 21.38 -20.26 -22.11
C LYS A 103 20.59 -19.06 -22.61
N LEU A 104 20.11 -19.10 -23.86
CA LEU A 104 19.31 -18.02 -24.43
C LEU A 104 17.97 -17.86 -23.71
N LEU A 105 17.27 -18.96 -23.41
CA LEU A 105 16.02 -18.93 -22.64
C LEU A 105 16.22 -18.40 -21.22
N LEU A 106 17.33 -18.75 -20.57
CA LEU A 106 17.67 -18.22 -19.25
C LEU A 106 17.94 -16.72 -19.32
N GLU A 107 18.72 -16.27 -20.30
CA GLU A 107 18.99 -14.84 -20.52
C GLU A 107 17.71 -14.05 -20.83
N GLU A 108 16.76 -14.64 -21.58
CA GLU A 108 15.46 -14.03 -21.84
C GLU A 108 14.61 -13.92 -20.56
N LYS A 109 14.61 -14.95 -19.71
CA LYS A 109 13.94 -14.90 -18.40
C LYS A 109 14.54 -13.83 -17.49
N ASP A 110 15.87 -13.78 -17.38
CA ASP A 110 16.57 -12.78 -16.57
C ASP A 110 16.24 -11.35 -17.03
N LYS A 111 16.19 -11.12 -18.35
CA LYS A 111 15.78 -9.83 -18.93
C LYS A 111 14.34 -9.49 -18.59
N ASN A 112 13.42 -10.45 -18.69
CA ASN A 112 12.01 -10.22 -18.37
C ASN A 112 11.80 -9.90 -16.88
N GLU A 113 12.55 -10.55 -15.99
CA GLU A 113 12.55 -10.24 -14.57
C GLU A 113 13.09 -8.83 -14.29
N GLU A 114 14.17 -8.43 -14.96
CA GLU A 114 14.73 -7.08 -14.83
C GLU A 114 13.74 -6.01 -15.31
N ILE A 115 13.10 -6.22 -16.46
CA ILE A 115 12.05 -5.33 -17.00
C ILE A 115 10.91 -5.20 -16.00
N LYS A 116 10.37 -6.32 -15.49
CA LYS A 116 9.26 -6.30 -14.53
C LYS A 116 9.62 -5.57 -13.24
N LYS A 117 10.86 -5.74 -12.77
CA LYS A 117 11.38 -5.02 -11.60
C LYS A 117 11.50 -3.52 -11.86
N GLU A 118 11.90 -3.12 -13.06
CA GLU A 118 11.96 -1.72 -13.45
C GLU A 118 10.57 -1.10 -13.63
N GLU A 119 9.62 -1.82 -14.25
CA GLU A 119 8.22 -1.41 -14.36
C GLU A 119 7.59 -1.19 -12.99
N TRP A 120 7.81 -2.09 -12.03
CA TRP A 120 7.31 -1.91 -10.66
C TRP A 120 7.95 -0.72 -9.95
N ARG A 121 9.25 -0.48 -10.14
CA ARG A 121 9.90 0.73 -9.61
C ARG A 121 9.36 1.99 -10.25
N ALA A 122 9.16 1.99 -11.56
CA ALA A 122 8.62 3.13 -12.29
C ALA A 122 7.17 3.42 -11.89
N ALA A 123 6.34 2.38 -11.73
CA ALA A 123 4.97 2.50 -11.26
C ALA A 123 4.91 3.08 -9.83
N ALA A 124 5.70 2.54 -8.90
CA ALA A 124 5.76 3.05 -7.53
C ALA A 124 6.22 4.52 -7.47
N LYS A 125 7.22 4.88 -8.29
CA LYS A 125 7.68 6.27 -8.40
C LYS A 125 6.59 7.19 -8.96
N LYS A 126 5.88 6.76 -10.01
CA LYS A 126 4.80 7.52 -10.63
C LYS A 126 3.64 7.74 -9.67
N GLU A 127 3.25 6.71 -8.93
CA GLU A 127 2.19 6.80 -7.92
C GLU A 127 2.56 7.80 -6.82
N LEU A 128 3.82 7.80 -6.37
CA LEU A 128 4.31 8.78 -5.40
C LEU A 128 4.24 10.21 -5.95
N GLU A 129 4.67 10.42 -7.20
CA GLU A 129 4.57 11.72 -7.87
C GLU A 129 3.12 12.18 -8.04
N GLU A 130 2.21 11.28 -8.42
CA GLU A 130 0.77 11.54 -8.52
C GLU A 130 0.16 11.92 -7.16
N TRP A 131 0.58 11.24 -6.09
CA TRP A 131 0.14 11.57 -4.73
C TRP A 131 0.56 12.98 -4.32
N TYR A 132 1.83 13.35 -4.55
CA TYR A 132 2.32 14.70 -4.25
C TYR A 132 1.59 15.77 -5.06
N LYS A 133 1.35 15.51 -6.35
CA LYS A 133 0.59 16.42 -7.20
C LYS A 133 -0.84 16.61 -6.69
N HIS A 134 -1.54 15.52 -6.37
CA HIS A 134 -2.89 15.59 -5.83
C HIS A 134 -2.93 16.30 -4.46
N HIS A 135 -1.93 16.06 -3.61
CA HIS A 135 -1.81 16.74 -2.32
C HIS A 135 -1.59 18.26 -2.49
N GLU A 136 -0.73 18.67 -3.41
CA GLU A 136 -0.51 20.07 -3.74
C GLU A 136 -1.78 20.72 -4.30
N GLU A 137 -2.50 20.04 -5.21
CA GLU A 137 -3.79 20.48 -5.73
C GLU A 137 -4.84 20.67 -4.62
N LEU A 138 -4.92 19.74 -3.66
CA LEU A 138 -5.81 19.86 -2.50
C LEU A 138 -5.45 21.07 -1.63
N ILE A 139 -4.16 21.27 -1.34
CA ILE A 139 -3.69 22.40 -0.54
C ILE A 139 -4.00 23.71 -1.26
N THR A 140 -3.67 23.82 -2.54
CA THR A 140 -3.89 25.05 -3.33
C THR A 140 -5.38 25.35 -3.48
N LYS A 141 -6.22 24.32 -3.71
CA LYS A 141 -7.68 24.45 -3.72
C LYS A 141 -8.22 24.91 -2.36
N THR A 142 -7.74 24.36 -1.26
CA THR A 142 -8.16 24.77 0.09
C THR A 142 -7.73 26.20 0.40
N LYS A 143 -6.48 26.58 0.09
CA LYS A 143 -5.97 27.95 0.27
C LYS A 143 -6.77 28.96 -0.56
N SER A 144 -7.06 28.65 -1.81
CA SER A 144 -7.86 29.52 -2.68
C SER A 144 -9.31 29.64 -2.23
N ALA A 145 -9.94 28.55 -1.78
CA ALA A 145 -11.27 28.56 -1.19
C ALA A 145 -11.31 29.43 0.08
N ASN A 146 -10.35 29.28 0.98
CA ASN A 146 -10.25 30.11 2.19
C ASN A 146 -10.05 31.58 1.85
N ARG A 147 -9.16 31.90 0.89
CA ARG A 147 -8.95 33.27 0.43
C ARG A 147 -10.22 33.87 -0.19
N ASN A 148 -10.99 33.08 -0.93
CA ASN A 148 -12.24 33.54 -1.53
C ASN A 148 -13.33 33.74 -0.46
N ALA A 149 -13.44 32.82 0.49
CA ALA A 149 -14.34 32.93 1.62
C ALA A 149 -14.03 34.20 2.46
N GLU A 150 -12.76 34.48 2.71
CA GLU A 150 -12.32 35.69 3.41
C GLU A 150 -12.68 36.96 2.60
N LYS A 151 -12.42 36.96 1.29
CA LYS A 151 -12.82 38.10 0.44
C LYS A 151 -14.33 38.34 0.48
N GLN A 152 -15.14 37.28 0.43
CA GLN A 152 -16.59 37.37 0.53
C GLN A 152 -17.02 37.89 1.91
N PHE A 153 -16.41 37.36 2.98
CA PHE A 153 -16.66 37.82 4.35
C PHE A 153 -16.33 39.30 4.53
N VAL A 154 -15.19 39.76 4.00
CA VAL A 154 -14.79 41.17 4.03
C VAL A 154 -15.74 42.04 3.19
N ALA A 155 -16.17 41.58 2.01
CA ALA A 155 -17.13 42.32 1.19
C ALA A 155 -18.49 42.46 1.90
N ASP A 156 -18.99 41.39 2.51
CA ASP A 156 -20.28 41.36 3.23
C ASP A 156 -20.24 42.20 4.52
N THR A 157 -19.07 42.34 5.16
CA THR A 157 -18.90 43.12 6.40
C THR A 157 -18.50 44.57 6.15
N GLY A 158 -17.73 44.85 5.10
CA GLY A 158 -17.17 46.17 4.78
C GLY A 158 -18.12 47.13 4.05
N ALA A 159 -19.17 46.62 3.40
CA ALA A 159 -20.20 47.45 2.79
C ALA A 159 -21.14 48.03 3.87
N ILE A 160 -20.74 49.16 4.45
CA ILE A 160 -21.57 49.93 5.38
C ILE A 160 -22.30 51.00 4.58
N GLU A 161 -23.36 50.60 3.89
CA GLU A 161 -24.30 51.55 3.31
C GLU A 161 -25.36 51.94 4.36
N PRO A 162 -25.61 53.25 4.55
CA PRO A 162 -26.63 53.73 5.47
C PRO A 162 -28.01 53.12 5.16
N GLY A 163 -28.62 52.43 6.12
CA GLY A 163 -29.93 51.77 5.99
C GLY A 163 -29.88 50.24 5.99
N THR A 164 -28.69 49.62 5.95
CA THR A 164 -28.49 48.16 5.98
C THR A 164 -28.19 47.59 7.38
N GLU A 165 -28.23 48.42 8.42
CA GLU A 165 -27.72 48.09 9.76
C GLU A 165 -28.52 46.94 10.41
N TRP A 166 -29.85 46.99 10.34
CA TRP A 166 -30.70 45.93 10.88
C TRP A 166 -30.61 44.63 10.09
N GLU A 167 -30.36 44.70 8.78
CA GLU A 167 -30.09 43.51 7.97
C GLU A 167 -28.79 42.82 8.40
N ARG A 168 -27.74 43.59 8.69
CA ARG A 168 -26.46 43.09 9.19
C ARG A 168 -26.58 42.47 10.57
N ILE A 169 -27.26 43.15 11.51
CA ILE A 169 -27.50 42.64 12.86
C ILE A 169 -28.31 41.33 12.80
N ALA A 170 -29.33 41.26 11.95
CA ALA A 170 -30.12 40.06 11.76
C ALA A 170 -29.30 38.91 11.15
N LYS A 171 -28.39 39.15 10.19
CA LYS A 171 -27.50 38.11 9.64
C LYS A 171 -26.61 37.45 10.70
N LEU A 172 -26.22 38.19 11.73
CA LEU A 172 -25.41 37.69 12.85
C LEU A 172 -26.26 37.03 13.95
N CYS A 173 -27.58 37.22 13.93
CA CYS A 173 -28.49 36.62 14.89
C CYS A 173 -28.93 35.23 14.43
N ASP A 174 -28.76 34.25 15.31
CA ASP A 174 -29.29 32.91 15.08
C ASP A 174 -30.80 32.85 15.39
N PHE A 175 -31.60 32.65 14.35
CA PHE A 175 -33.07 32.54 14.44
C PHE A 175 -33.55 31.09 14.57
N ASN A 176 -32.66 30.10 14.60
CA ASN A 176 -33.06 28.72 14.78
C ASN A 176 -33.57 28.52 16.23
N PRO A 177 -34.83 28.07 16.42
CA PRO A 177 -35.37 27.82 17.76
C PRO A 177 -34.65 26.67 18.48
N LYS A 178 -33.96 25.77 17.76
CA LYS A 178 -33.27 24.60 18.33
C LYS A 178 -31.79 24.84 18.67
N SER A 179 -31.20 25.94 18.21
CA SER A 179 -29.77 26.22 18.42
C SER A 179 -29.49 27.02 19.71
N SER A 180 -30.54 27.42 20.44
CA SER A 180 -30.39 28.22 21.66
C SER A 180 -29.72 27.41 22.77
N ARG A 181 -28.40 27.57 22.90
CA ARG A 181 -27.60 27.03 24.02
C ARG A 181 -27.53 28.00 25.22
N THR A 182 -28.29 29.09 25.20
CA THR A 182 -28.25 30.14 26.23
C THR A 182 -29.31 29.88 27.30
N SER A 183 -28.95 30.05 28.57
CA SER A 183 -29.87 29.91 29.72
C SER A 183 -30.91 31.03 29.82
N LYS A 184 -30.76 32.10 29.03
CA LYS A 184 -31.67 33.24 29.00
C LYS A 184 -32.58 33.15 27.79
N ASP A 185 -33.85 33.50 27.98
CA ASP A 185 -34.79 33.63 26.86
C ASP A 185 -34.48 34.89 26.04
N VAL A 186 -34.00 34.69 24.82
CA VAL A 186 -33.69 35.75 23.85
C VAL A 186 -34.76 35.90 22.77
N SER A 187 -35.92 35.24 22.91
CA SER A 187 -36.99 35.23 21.90
C SER A 187 -37.53 36.63 21.63
N ARG A 188 -37.74 37.45 22.67
CA ARG A 188 -38.18 38.84 22.52
C ARG A 188 -37.16 39.69 21.76
N MET A 189 -35.87 39.56 22.09
CA MET A 189 -34.79 40.27 21.40
C MET A 189 -34.73 39.88 19.92
N ARG A 190 -34.78 38.57 19.60
CA ARG A 190 -34.81 38.07 18.23
C ARG A 190 -36.01 38.63 17.46
N SER A 191 -37.20 38.63 18.08
CA SER A 191 -38.41 39.20 17.45
C SER A 191 -38.26 40.69 17.12
N ILE A 192 -37.68 41.48 18.04
CA ILE A 192 -37.45 42.91 17.80
C ILE A 192 -36.46 43.13 16.65
N ILE A 193 -35.36 42.37 16.62
CA ILE A 193 -34.35 42.47 15.54
C ILE A 193 -34.97 42.10 14.18
N LEU A 194 -35.82 41.08 14.13
CA LEU A 194 -36.50 40.68 12.90
C LEU A 194 -37.50 41.75 12.42
N GLN A 195 -38.24 42.35 13.34
CA GLN A 195 -39.15 43.45 13.02
C GLN A 195 -38.40 44.66 12.46
N LEU A 196 -37.27 45.03 13.06
CA LEU A 196 -36.46 46.17 12.61
C LEU A 196 -35.79 45.91 11.25
N LYS A 197 -35.53 44.64 10.91
CA LYS A 197 -35.12 44.24 9.55
C LYS A 197 -36.26 44.41 8.53
N GLN A 198 -37.49 44.04 8.89
CA GLN A 198 -38.65 44.10 7.98
C GLN A 198 -39.24 45.51 7.83
N THR A 199 -39.14 46.31 8.89
CA THR A 199 -39.68 47.67 8.97
C THR A 199 -38.62 48.57 9.58
N PRO A 200 -37.74 49.17 8.76
CA PRO A 200 -36.71 50.07 9.25
C PRO A 200 -37.34 51.33 9.86
N LEU A 201 -36.74 51.84 10.93
CA LEU A 201 -37.20 53.07 11.58
C LEU A 201 -36.94 54.25 10.64
N ASN A 202 -37.99 55.01 10.31
CA ASN A 202 -37.83 56.27 9.57
C ASN A 202 -37.01 57.24 10.42
N THR A 203 -35.80 57.58 9.98
CA THR A 203 -34.95 58.56 10.67
C THR A 203 -35.48 59.96 10.39
N THR A 204 -36.50 60.41 11.14
CA THR A 204 -36.90 61.82 11.10
C THR A 204 -35.77 62.62 11.73
N LYS A 205 -34.95 63.28 10.89
CA LYS A 205 -33.99 64.29 11.33
C LYS A 205 -34.79 65.44 11.95
N ASN A 206 -34.94 65.43 13.28
CA ASN A 206 -35.41 66.62 13.99
C ASN A 206 -34.38 67.73 13.73
N THR A 207 -34.79 68.68 12.88
CA THR A 207 -34.11 69.95 12.65
C THR A 207 -34.52 70.91 13.76
#